data_AF-A0A397TNU2-F1
#
_entry.id   AF-A0A397TNU2-F1
#
_cell.length_a   1.000
_cell.length_b   1.000
_cell.length_c   1.000
_cell.angle_alpha   90.00
_cell.angle_beta   90.00
_cell.angle_gamma   90.00
#
_symmetry.space_group_name_H-M   'P 1'
#
loop_
_entity.id
_entity.type
_entity.pdbx_description
1 polymer ?
#
loop_
_entity_poly.entity_id
_entity_poly.type
_entity_poly.pdbx_seq_one_letter_code
_entity_poly.pdbx_strand_id
1 'polypeptide(L)' 'MSQIRRSGLQNEVIKFYRKCCRAVLKKPIETQNRFQQFVRSQFRQHDISPRDHSVIEYMLRRGQKQLEAYESDSVKDINS' A
#
# COMPACT_ATOMS: atom_id res chain seq x y z
N MET A 1 -17.60 5.86 -19.15
CA MET A 1 -16.22 5.41 -18.91
C MET A 1 -16.19 3.90 -19.05
N SER A 2 -15.36 3.36 -19.94
CA SER A 2 -15.23 1.90 -20.09
C SER A 2 -14.69 1.28 -18.80
N GLN A 3 -15.37 0.26 -18.28
CA GLN A 3 -14.93 -0.44 -17.09
C GLN A 3 -13.71 -1.28 -17.43
N ILE A 4 -12.52 -0.85 -16.97
CA ILE A 4 -11.29 -1.64 -17.10
C ILE A 4 -11.52 -2.96 -16.35
N ARG A 5 -11.56 -4.08 -17.10
CA ARG A 5 -11.60 -5.42 -16.51
C ARG A 5 -10.24 -5.72 -15.88
N ARG A 6 -10.26 -6.03 -14.59
CA ARG A 6 -9.08 -6.34 -13.79
C ARG A 6 -9.19 -7.76 -13.26
N SER A 7 -8.06 -8.46 -13.16
CA SER A 7 -8.00 -9.77 -12.52
C SER A 7 -8.33 -9.66 -11.02
N GLY A 8 -8.60 -10.80 -10.37
CA GLY A 8 -8.80 -10.85 -8.91
C GLY A 8 -7.62 -10.23 -8.16
N LEU A 9 -6.41 -10.68 -8.51
CA LEU A 9 -5.15 -10.18 -7.93
C LEU A 9 -4.94 -8.68 -8.15
N GLN A 10 -5.22 -8.16 -9.35
CA GLN A 10 -5.15 -6.72 -9.60
C GLN A 10 -6.13 -5.92 -8.74
N ASN A 11 -7.34 -6.44 -8.53
CA ASN A 11 -8.31 -5.82 -7.62
C ASN A 11 -7.84 -5.86 -6.17
N GLU A 12 -7.19 -6.94 -5.74
CA GLU A 12 -6.59 -7.04 -4.40
C GLU A 12 -5.48 -6.02 -4.18
N VAL A 13 -4.57 -5.83 -5.15
CA VAL A 13 -3.54 -4.77 -5.10
C VAL A 13 -4.16 -3.39 -4.95
N ILE A 14 -5.21 -3.08 -5.70
CA ILE A 14 -5.89 -1.78 -5.61
C ILE A 14 -6.60 -1.62 -4.26
N LYS A 15 -7.29 -2.66 -3.78
CA LYS A 15 -7.93 -2.66 -2.46
C LYS A 15 -6.89 -2.44 -1.37
N PHE A 16 -5.74 -3.08 -1.47
CA PHE A 16 -4.64 -2.95 -0.52
C PHE A 16 -4.03 -1.55 -0.53
N TYR A 17 -3.77 -0.95 -1.71
CA TYR A 17 -3.33 0.44 -1.82
C TYR A 17 -4.31 1.41 -1.17
N ARG A 18 -5.62 1.25 -1.43
CA ARG A 18 -6.67 2.07 -0.80
C ARG A 18 -6.71 1.88 0.71
N LYS A 19 -6.49 0.65 1.21
CA LYS A 19 -6.39 0.38 2.66
C LYS A 19 -5.22 1.16 3.26
N CYS A 20 -4.05 1.12 2.63
CA CYS A 20 -2.89 1.90 3.06
C CYS A 20 -3.22 3.40 3.14
N CYS A 21 -3.82 3.98 2.09
CA CYS A 21 -4.21 5.40 2.10
C CYS A 21 -5.18 5.74 3.25
N ARG A 22 -6.15 4.87 3.55
CA ARG A 22 -7.06 5.08 4.68
C ARG A 22 -6.36 5.00 6.04
N ALA A 23 -5.38 4.10 6.18
CA ALA A 23 -4.57 4.03 7.39
C ALA A 23 -3.76 5.30 7.60
N VAL A 24 -3.26 5.93 6.52
CA VAL A 24 -2.58 7.23 6.62
C VAL A 24 -3.49 8.31 7.18
N LEU A 25 -4.78 8.34 6.81
CA LEU A 25 -5.73 9.32 7.34
C LEU A 25 -5.96 9.21 8.86
N LYS A 26 -5.56 8.09 9.48
CA LYS A 26 -5.62 7.91 10.94
C LYS A 26 -4.39 8.49 11.66
N LYS A 27 -3.35 8.92 10.92
CA LYS A 27 -2.13 9.49 11.50
C LYS A 27 -2.28 11.00 11.73
N PRO A 28 -1.48 11.60 12.63
CA PRO A 28 -1.47 13.05 12.85
C PRO A 28 -1.29 13.81 11.54
N ILE A 29 -2.03 14.92 11.37
CA ILE A 29 -2.11 15.67 10.11
C ILE A 29 -0.72 16.09 9.61
N GLU A 30 0.17 16.42 10.55
CA GLU A 30 1.54 16.88 10.32
C GLU A 30 2.41 15.80 9.64
N THR A 31 2.12 14.52 9.89
CA THR A 31 2.91 13.38 9.39
C THR A 31 2.24 12.66 8.23
N GLN A 32 0.96 12.92 7.95
CA GLN A 32 0.21 12.26 6.87
C GLN A 32 0.89 12.39 5.51
N ASN A 33 1.45 13.56 5.18
CA ASN A 33 2.11 13.76 3.88
C ASN A 33 3.31 12.80 3.71
N ARG A 34 4.12 12.61 4.75
CA ARG A 34 5.26 11.68 4.71
C ARG A 34 4.78 10.25 4.52
N PHE A 35 3.76 9.82 5.26
CA PHE A 35 3.15 8.50 5.08
C PHE A 35 2.56 8.29 3.68
N GLN A 36 1.91 9.29 3.09
CA GLN A 36 1.40 9.22 1.73
C GLN A 36 2.55 9.06 0.72
N GLN A 37 3.62 9.84 0.86
CA GLN A 37 4.80 9.74 0.00
C GLN A 37 5.48 8.38 0.12
N PHE A 38 5.61 7.86 1.34
CA PHE A 38 6.16 6.53 1.61
C PHE A 38 5.32 5.42 0.98
N VAL A 39 3.99 5.40 1.18
CA VAL A 39 3.13 4.42 0.53
C VAL A 39 3.28 4.52 -1.00
N ARG A 40 3.29 5.73 -1.55
CA ARG A 40 3.46 5.96 -2.98
C ARG A 40 4.82 5.47 -3.50
N SER A 41 5.90 5.66 -2.77
CA SER A 41 7.23 5.19 -3.17
C SER A 41 7.33 3.67 -3.11
N GLN A 42 6.80 3.04 -2.06
CA GLN A 42 6.81 1.58 -1.91
C GLN A 42 6.09 0.85 -3.05
N PHE A 43 4.97 1.39 -3.54
CA PHE A 43 4.26 0.79 -4.68
C PHE A 43 4.93 1.09 -6.04
N ARG A 44 5.75 2.14 -6.15
CA ARG A 44 6.44 2.52 -7.40
C ARG A 44 7.88 1.99 -7.51
N GLN A 45 8.51 1.61 -6.39
CA GLN A 45 9.91 1.15 -6.39
C GLN A 45 10.12 -0.20 -7.08
N HIS A 46 9.04 -0.92 -7.37
CA HIS A 46 9.07 -2.26 -7.94
C HIS A 46 8.64 -2.23 -9.40
N ASP A 47 9.50 -2.71 -10.29
CA ASP A 47 9.14 -3.02 -11.67
C ASP A 47 8.80 -4.52 -11.77
N ILE A 48 7.54 -4.86 -11.45
CA ILE A 48 7.04 -6.24 -11.44
C ILE A 48 6.12 -6.44 -12.64
N SER A 49 6.37 -7.49 -13.42
CA SER A 49 5.48 -7.84 -14.51
C SER A 49 4.09 -8.22 -13.96
N PRO A 50 2.99 -7.76 -14.57
CA PRO A 50 1.65 -8.19 -14.19
C PRO A 50 1.42 -9.71 -14.25
N ARG A 51 2.31 -10.45 -14.93
CA ARG A 51 2.26 -11.92 -15.06
C ARG A 51 2.95 -12.65 -13.90
N ASP A 52 3.74 -11.97 -13.09
CA ASP A 52 4.49 -12.57 -11.98
C ASP A 52 3.60 -12.70 -10.73
N HIS A 53 2.55 -13.51 -10.84
CA HIS A 53 1.52 -13.60 -9.81
C HIS A 53 2.09 -13.98 -8.43
N SER A 54 3.05 -14.92 -8.37
CA SER A 54 3.69 -15.35 -7.13
C SER A 54 4.45 -14.22 -6.41
N VAL A 55 5.11 -13.36 -7.18
CA VAL A 55 5.84 -12.19 -6.65
C VAL A 55 4.84 -11.16 -6.12
N ILE A 56 3.77 -10.89 -6.87
CA ILE A 56 2.71 -9.95 -6.45
C ILE A 56 2.05 -10.44 -5.15
N GLU A 57 1.71 -11.73 -5.06
CA GLU A 57 1.13 -12.33 -3.85
C GLU A 57 2.09 -12.27 -2.66
N TYR A 58 3.38 -12.53 -2.88
CA TYR A 58 4.39 -12.37 -1.83
C TYR A 58 4.47 -10.92 -1.34
N MET A 59 4.51 -9.94 -2.25
CA MET A 59 4.56 -8.52 -1.91
C MET A 59 3.29 -8.06 -1.20
N LEU A 60 2.12 -8.55 -1.59
CA LEU A 60 0.86 -8.30 -0.89
C LEU A 60 0.90 -8.80 0.55
N ARG A 61 1.31 -10.06 0.78
CA ARG A 61 1.44 -10.61 2.14
C ARG A 61 2.44 -9.83 2.98
N ARG A 62 3.60 -9.48 2.40
CA ARG A 62 4.62 -8.68 3.09
C ARG A 62 4.10 -7.28 3.45
N GLY A 63 3.45 -6.61 2.50
CA GLY A 63 2.87 -5.28 2.70
C GLY A 63 1.77 -5.29 3.75
N GLN A 64 0.92 -6.31 3.80
CA GLN A 64 -0.13 -6.43 4.82
C GLN A 64 0.45 -6.50 6.24
N LYS A 65 1.48 -7.33 6.46
CA LYS A 65 2.19 -7.40 7.74
C LYS A 65 2.83 -6.06 8.12
N GLN A 66 3.41 -5.37 7.14
CA GLN A 66 4.00 -4.05 7.36
C GLN A 66 2.93 -3.00 7.73
N LEU A 67 1.77 -3.04 7.07
CA LEU A 67 0.65 -2.16 7.38
C LEU A 67 0.12 -2.40 8.80
N GLU A 68 0.00 -3.66 9.25
CA GLU A 68 -0.39 -3.99 10.63
C GLU A 68 0.54 -3.35 11.66
N ALA A 69 1.86 -3.37 11.41
CA ALA A 69 2.83 -2.71 12.28
C ALA A 69 2.65 -1.19 12.30
N TYR A 70 2.43 -0.56 11.13
CA TYR A 70 2.21 0.88 11.03
C TYR A 70 0.84 1.33 11.52
N GLU A 71 -0.17 0.47 11.55
CA GLU A 71 -1.51 0.80 12.08
C GLU A 71 -1.50 0.97 13.60
N SER A 72 -0.46 0.52 14.31
CA SER A 72 -0.29 0.77 15.74
C SER A 72 -0.24 2.27 16.07
N ASP A 73 -0.93 2.67 17.14
CA ASP A 73 -0.95 4.04 17.68
C ASP A 73 0.41 4.51 18.19
N SER A 74 1.34 3.57 18.42
CA SER A 74 2.72 3.86 18.77
C SER A 74 3.50 4.52 17.64
N VAL A 75 3.13 4.25 16.38
CA VAL A 75 3.83 4.78 15.21
C VAL A 75 3.13 6.04 14.72
N LYS A 76 3.64 7.21 15.15
CA LYS A 76 3.04 8.52 14.84
C LYS A 76 3.69 9.24 13.66
N ASP A 77 4.91 8.85 13.29
CA ASP A 77 5.70 9.49 12.23
C ASP A 77 6.63 8.48 11.54
N ILE A 78 7.07 8.84 10.34
CA ILE A 78 8.14 8.17 9.61
C ILE A 78 9.14 9.20 9.11
N ASN A 79 10.41 8.98 9.43
CA ASN A 79 11.52 9.66 8.79
C ASN A 79 11.94 8.77 7.62
N SER A 80 11.49 9.11 6.40
CA SER A 80 12.02 8.56 5.15
C SER A 80 12.85 9.60 4.45
#